data_AF-A0A2V8SHB2-F1
#
_entry.id   AF-A0A2V8SHB2-F1
#
_cell.length_a   1.000
_cell.length_b   1.000
_cell.length_c   1.000
_cell.angle_alpha   90.00
_cell.angle_beta   90.00
_cell.angle_gamma   90.00
#
_symmetry.space_group_name_H-M   'P 1'
#
loop_
_entity.id
_entity.type
_entity.pdbx_description
1 polymer ?
#
loop_
_entity_poly.entity_id
_entity_poly.type
_entity_poly.pdbx_seq_one_letter_code
_entity_poly.pdbx_strand_id
1 'polypeptide(L)'
;MTERYLRFFCQTHKISFSDVSAGTITCQNGPHPLAGNFPFEYFWEYCCDCRHFWPSNITTRVNDVEVTCPICERQIVNRYLCNHCKVMSVESNTPVKRKPFSISTEGVIEPACPGCLTQSEIDVTAHLCFELWKNYIPGVSYATALIDCPFCNSVLKQGPPKTTTHQSIKFHSCFISYSSKDREFANRIYADLRKQGVPCWFAHEDLKIGDKFWGQIEESIKAREKFLLILSENSISSAWVEYEVECALEEERISTSQTGGKQNIVFPIRLDDSVQSSESAWAALIRRTRHIGDFRHWQNEVNYQKALNRLLRDLKIE
;
A
#
# COMPACT_ATOMS: atom_id res chain seq x y z
N MET A 1 -23.86 20.95 19.02
CA MET A 1 -23.74 19.68 18.28
C MET A 1 -23.72 18.57 19.31
N THR A 2 -24.68 17.66 19.30
CA THR A 2 -24.76 16.53 20.25
C THR A 2 -23.58 15.60 20.03
N GLU A 3 -22.82 15.32 21.09
CA GLU A 3 -21.73 14.35 21.07
C GLU A 3 -22.27 12.97 20.71
N ARG A 4 -21.72 12.39 19.63
CA ARG A 4 -22.09 11.06 19.16
C ARG A 4 -21.13 10.05 19.78
N TYR A 5 -21.66 9.13 20.57
CA TYR A 5 -20.89 8.01 21.10
C TYR A 5 -20.86 6.86 20.10
N LEU A 6 -19.66 6.37 19.81
CA LEU A 6 -19.42 5.21 18.96
C LEU A 6 -18.86 4.07 19.79
N ARG A 7 -19.03 2.84 19.31
CA ARG A 7 -18.43 1.66 19.95
C ARG A 7 -17.13 1.33 19.24
N PHE A 8 -16.07 1.17 20.00
CA PHE A 8 -14.75 0.81 19.52
C PHE A 8 -14.36 -0.54 20.09
N PHE A 9 -13.51 -1.27 19.38
CA PHE A 9 -12.92 -2.52 19.82
C PHE A 9 -11.40 -2.42 19.74
N CYS A 10 -10.76 -2.64 20.90
CA CYS A 10 -9.31 -2.72 20.98
C CYS A 10 -8.87 -4.16 20.69
N GLN A 11 -8.19 -4.37 19.56
CA GLN A 11 -7.73 -5.71 19.19
C GLN A 11 -6.61 -6.24 20.09
N THR A 12 -5.83 -5.36 20.73
CA THR A 12 -4.75 -5.72 21.67
C THR A 12 -5.29 -6.32 22.96
N HIS A 13 -6.29 -5.67 23.57
CA HIS A 13 -6.87 -6.10 24.84
C HIS A 13 -8.17 -6.90 24.69
N LYS A 14 -8.67 -7.04 23.45
CA LYS A 14 -9.92 -7.73 23.13
C LYS A 14 -11.13 -7.21 23.92
N ILE A 15 -11.20 -5.88 24.09
CA ILE A 15 -12.29 -5.20 24.79
C ILE A 15 -13.09 -4.28 23.86
N SER A 16 -14.39 -4.22 24.09
CA SER A 16 -15.27 -3.20 23.53
C SER A 16 -15.46 -2.04 24.51
N PHE A 17 -15.48 -0.82 24.00
CA PHE A 17 -15.75 0.38 24.79
C PHE A 17 -16.49 1.42 23.96
N SER A 18 -17.00 2.47 24.60
CA SER A 18 -17.65 3.59 23.91
C SER A 18 -16.86 4.88 24.14
N ASP A 19 -16.74 5.68 23.08
CA ASP A 19 -16.04 6.97 23.13
C ASP A 19 -16.68 7.95 22.14
N VAL A 20 -16.32 9.23 22.25
CA VAL A 20 -16.81 10.30 21.39
C VAL A 20 -16.29 10.15 19.96
N SER A 21 -17.13 10.47 18.98
CA SER A 21 -16.84 10.28 17.54
C SER A 21 -15.84 11.28 16.93
N ALA A 22 -15.08 12.01 17.74
CA ALA A 22 -14.19 13.08 17.28
C ALA A 22 -12.90 13.12 18.10
N GLY A 23 -11.77 13.02 17.40
CA GLY A 23 -10.43 13.19 17.98
C GLY A 23 -9.72 11.88 18.31
N THR A 24 -8.92 11.91 19.38
CA THR A 24 -8.08 10.80 19.81
C THR A 24 -8.91 9.72 20.49
N ILE A 25 -8.86 8.50 19.96
CA ILE A 25 -9.51 7.33 20.57
C ILE A 25 -8.45 6.56 21.34
N THR A 26 -8.64 6.38 22.65
CA THR A 26 -7.66 5.68 23.51
C THR A 26 -8.28 4.43 24.12
N CYS A 27 -7.50 3.37 24.22
CA CYS A 27 -7.98 2.14 24.85
C CYS A 27 -8.27 2.36 26.34
N GLN A 28 -9.42 1.89 26.82
CA GLN A 28 -9.78 2.03 28.24
C GLN A 28 -8.94 1.16 29.21
N ASN A 29 -8.27 0.10 28.72
CA ASN A 29 -7.45 -0.80 29.54
C ASN A 29 -5.93 -0.60 29.36
N GLY A 30 -5.47 0.41 28.61
CA GLY A 30 -4.04 0.66 28.49
C GLY A 30 -3.70 2.01 27.85
N PRO A 31 -2.47 2.53 28.04
CA PRO A 31 -2.07 3.87 27.63
C PRO A 31 -1.68 3.93 26.14
N HIS A 32 -2.45 3.29 25.26
CA HIS A 32 -2.19 3.34 23.82
C HIS A 32 -3.38 3.93 23.05
N PRO A 33 -3.13 4.90 22.15
CA PRO A 33 -4.15 5.41 21.26
C PRO A 33 -4.46 4.37 20.17
N LEU A 34 -5.73 4.20 19.86
CA LEU A 34 -6.19 3.51 18.65
C LEU A 34 -6.17 4.45 17.42
N ALA A 35 -6.35 5.76 17.62
CA ALA A 35 -6.07 6.81 16.65
C ALA A 35 -5.86 8.16 17.35
N GLY A 36 -5.09 9.06 16.74
CA GLY A 36 -5.01 10.47 17.13
C GLY A 36 -6.14 11.32 16.55
N ASN A 37 -6.65 10.98 15.37
CA ASN A 37 -7.69 11.71 14.64
C ASN A 37 -8.69 10.78 13.91
N PHE A 38 -9.60 10.16 14.65
CA PHE A 38 -10.67 9.35 14.07
C PHE A 38 -11.70 10.22 13.30
N PRO A 39 -12.24 9.77 12.15
CA PRO A 39 -11.95 8.54 11.40
C PRO A 39 -10.89 8.71 10.29
N PHE A 40 -10.13 9.81 10.26
CA PHE A 40 -9.27 10.19 9.14
C PHE A 40 -7.82 9.70 9.25
N GLU A 41 -7.44 9.20 10.43
CA GLU A 41 -6.13 8.62 10.69
C GLU A 41 -6.24 7.11 10.87
N TYR A 42 -5.32 6.37 10.24
CA TYR A 42 -5.33 4.90 10.12
C TYR A 42 -6.52 4.35 9.31
N PHE A 43 -6.40 3.13 8.78
CA PHE A 43 -7.54 2.46 8.17
C PHE A 43 -8.43 1.90 9.26
N TRP A 44 -9.74 2.16 9.18
CA TRP A 44 -10.73 1.71 10.15
C TRP A 44 -11.73 0.78 9.49
N GLU A 45 -12.15 -0.24 10.23
CA GLU A 45 -13.27 -1.08 9.86
C GLU A 45 -14.45 -0.84 10.79
N TYR A 46 -15.66 -0.95 10.25
CA TYR A 46 -16.92 -0.87 10.99
C TYR A 46 -17.82 -2.04 10.63
N CYS A 47 -18.28 -2.81 11.62
CA CYS A 47 -19.20 -3.91 11.39
C CYS A 47 -20.65 -3.46 11.52
N CYS A 48 -21.43 -3.58 10.45
CA CYS A 48 -22.87 -3.27 10.43
C CYS A 48 -23.68 -4.13 11.41
N ASP A 49 -23.23 -5.37 11.68
CA ASP A 49 -23.93 -6.29 12.56
C ASP A 49 -23.76 -5.96 14.05
N CYS A 50 -22.53 -5.76 14.50
CA CYS A 50 -22.23 -5.54 15.93
C CYS A 50 -22.04 -4.07 16.30
N ARG A 51 -21.92 -3.19 15.30
CA ARG A 51 -21.80 -1.72 15.43
C ARG A 51 -20.50 -1.25 16.08
N HIS A 52 -19.42 -2.00 15.92
CA HIS A 52 -18.10 -1.63 16.46
C HIS A 52 -17.18 -1.15 15.34
N PHE A 53 -16.36 -0.15 15.69
CA PHE A 53 -15.18 0.25 14.95
C PHE A 53 -13.95 -0.46 15.50
N TRP A 54 -13.00 -0.82 14.64
CA TRP A 54 -11.66 -1.23 15.05
C TRP A 54 -10.61 -0.78 14.03
N PRO A 55 -9.35 -0.56 14.46
CA PRO A 55 -8.25 -0.36 13.53
C PRO A 55 -8.14 -1.56 12.59
N SER A 56 -8.17 -1.31 11.30
CA SER A 56 -8.11 -2.35 10.28
C SER A 56 -6.71 -2.95 10.20
N ASN A 57 -6.64 -4.29 10.18
CA ASN A 57 -5.40 -5.01 9.92
C ASN A 57 -5.13 -5.24 8.44
N ILE A 58 -5.97 -4.70 7.56
CA ILE A 58 -5.92 -4.94 6.11
C ILE A 58 -4.63 -4.41 5.46
N THR A 59 -3.92 -3.53 6.16
CA THR A 59 -2.64 -2.93 5.72
C THR A 59 -1.42 -3.50 6.44
N THR A 60 -1.60 -4.30 7.50
CA THR A 60 -0.51 -4.68 8.43
C THR A 60 -0.26 -6.18 8.57
N ARG A 61 -1.11 -7.06 8.02
CA ARG A 61 -0.97 -8.52 8.21
C ARG A 61 -0.50 -9.25 6.96
N VAL A 62 0.60 -9.98 7.16
CA VAL A 62 1.33 -10.77 6.17
C VAL A 62 0.69 -12.13 5.90
N ASN A 63 -0.31 -12.62 6.67
CA ASN A 63 -0.77 -14.02 6.46
C ASN A 63 -2.25 -14.38 6.68
N ASP A 64 -3.16 -13.49 7.08
CA ASP A 64 -4.59 -13.85 7.15
C ASP A 64 -5.46 -12.58 7.10
N VAL A 65 -6.23 -12.39 6.03
CA VAL A 65 -7.36 -11.45 6.06
C VAL A 65 -8.41 -12.08 6.97
N GLU A 66 -8.74 -11.43 8.08
CA GLU A 66 -9.84 -11.87 8.94
C GLU A 66 -11.13 -11.87 8.11
N VAL A 67 -11.56 -13.06 7.68
CA VAL A 67 -12.83 -13.27 6.95
C VAL A 67 -14.04 -13.18 7.88
N THR A 68 -13.81 -13.01 9.18
CA THR A 68 -14.83 -12.85 10.22
C THR A 68 -14.64 -11.53 10.96
N CYS A 69 -15.73 -10.99 11.49
CA CYS A 69 -15.66 -9.82 12.38
C CYS A 69 -14.99 -10.22 13.71
N PRO A 70 -13.96 -9.49 14.20
CA PRO A 70 -13.24 -9.87 15.42
C PRO A 70 -14.06 -9.66 16.71
N ILE A 71 -15.28 -9.14 16.61
CA ILE A 71 -16.15 -8.84 17.75
C ILE A 71 -17.35 -9.79 17.82
N CYS A 72 -18.05 -9.99 16.69
CA CYS A 72 -19.22 -10.87 16.66
C CYS A 72 -18.99 -12.19 15.94
N GLU A 73 -17.77 -12.42 15.45
CA GLU A 73 -17.30 -13.66 14.82
C GLU A 73 -18.04 -14.07 13.55
N ARG A 74 -18.95 -13.22 13.07
CA ARG A 74 -19.72 -13.48 11.84
C ARG A 74 -18.84 -13.34 10.61
N GLN A 75 -19.06 -14.22 9.64
CA GLN A 75 -18.40 -14.17 8.35
C GLN A 75 -18.76 -12.87 7.61
N ILE A 76 -17.74 -12.14 7.18
CA ILE A 76 -17.86 -10.91 6.42
C ILE A 76 -18.04 -11.25 4.94
N VAL A 77 -19.20 -10.89 4.39
CA VAL A 77 -19.54 -11.15 2.98
C VAL A 77 -19.51 -9.87 2.15
N ASN A 78 -19.96 -8.74 2.71
CA ASN A 78 -20.07 -7.46 2.02
C ASN A 78 -19.07 -6.47 2.61
N ARG A 79 -18.47 -5.67 1.73
CA ARG A 79 -17.52 -4.60 2.09
C ARG A 79 -17.82 -3.35 1.27
N TYR A 80 -17.82 -2.20 1.94
CA TYR A 80 -17.93 -0.89 1.32
C TYR A 80 -16.82 0.01 1.84
N LEU A 81 -16.05 0.62 0.93
CA LEU A 81 -15.01 1.58 1.27
C LEU A 81 -15.48 3.01 1.00
N CYS A 82 -15.57 3.81 2.07
CA CYS A 82 -15.96 5.21 1.96
C CYS A 82 -14.92 6.04 1.18
N ASN A 83 -15.37 6.82 0.21
CA ASN A 83 -14.49 7.71 -0.56
C ASN A 83 -14.02 8.94 0.22
N HIS A 84 -14.76 9.37 1.25
CA HIS A 84 -14.46 10.55 2.06
C HIS A 84 -13.49 10.26 3.23
N CYS A 85 -13.82 9.30 4.11
CA CYS A 85 -13.01 9.01 5.31
C CYS A 85 -12.25 7.68 5.27
N LYS A 86 -12.35 6.90 4.18
CA LYS A 86 -11.69 5.59 4.02
C LYS A 86 -12.05 4.51 5.05
N VAL A 87 -13.08 4.73 5.88
CA VAL A 87 -13.66 3.67 6.70
C VAL A 87 -14.22 2.57 5.81
N MET A 88 -13.81 1.33 6.09
CA MET A 88 -14.33 0.11 5.48
C MET A 88 -15.50 -0.40 6.30
N SER A 89 -16.71 -0.31 5.77
CA SER A 89 -17.89 -0.91 6.39
C SER A 89 -18.00 -2.36 5.95
N VAL A 90 -18.29 -3.26 6.88
CA VAL A 90 -18.34 -4.71 6.65
C VAL A 90 -19.65 -5.30 7.18
N GLU A 91 -20.19 -6.29 6.48
CA GLU A 91 -21.47 -6.89 6.85
C GLU A 91 -21.50 -8.40 6.54
N SER A 92 -22.17 -9.16 7.42
CA SER A 92 -22.49 -10.57 7.20
C SER A 92 -23.84 -10.76 6.48
N ASN A 93 -24.05 -11.92 5.85
CA ASN A 93 -25.34 -12.31 5.26
C ASN A 93 -26.40 -12.68 6.32
N THR A 94 -26.02 -12.71 7.60
CA THR A 94 -26.93 -13.16 8.66
C THR A 94 -27.91 -12.04 9.00
N PRO A 95 -29.23 -12.26 8.88
CA PRO A 95 -30.21 -11.21 9.15
C PRO A 95 -30.15 -10.77 10.61
N VAL A 96 -30.04 -9.46 10.82
CA VAL A 96 -30.16 -8.81 12.14
C VAL A 96 -31.35 -7.86 12.07
N LYS A 97 -32.28 -7.99 13.03
CA LYS A 97 -33.59 -7.32 12.99
C LYS A 97 -33.54 -5.79 12.96
N ARG A 98 -32.46 -5.16 13.44
CA ARG A 98 -32.27 -3.69 13.45
C ARG A 98 -30.79 -3.34 13.35
N LYS A 99 -30.35 -2.87 12.18
CA LYS A 99 -29.01 -2.28 11.99
C LYS A 99 -29.18 -0.78 11.67
N PRO A 100 -28.40 0.12 12.31
CA PRO A 100 -28.43 1.55 11.99
C PRO A 100 -27.72 1.87 10.67
N PHE A 101 -26.85 0.95 10.22
CA PHE A 101 -26.20 1.00 8.92
C PHE A 101 -26.21 -0.40 8.30
N SER A 102 -26.36 -0.50 6.98
CA SER A 102 -26.36 -1.76 6.23
C SER A 102 -25.82 -1.54 4.83
N ILE A 103 -25.22 -2.57 4.22
CA ILE A 103 -24.76 -2.50 2.83
C ILE A 103 -25.88 -3.04 1.96
N SER A 104 -26.37 -2.22 1.02
CA SER A 104 -27.44 -2.60 0.11
C SER A 104 -26.99 -3.70 -0.85
N THR A 105 -27.94 -4.26 -1.61
CA THR A 105 -27.65 -5.23 -2.67
C THR A 105 -26.75 -4.67 -3.77
N GLU A 106 -26.75 -3.35 -3.95
CA GLU A 106 -25.92 -2.60 -4.88
C GLU A 106 -24.53 -2.28 -4.30
N GLY A 107 -24.25 -2.69 -3.06
CA GLY A 107 -22.97 -2.47 -2.39
C GLY A 107 -22.82 -1.10 -1.75
N VAL A 108 -23.89 -0.31 -1.62
CA VAL A 108 -23.86 1.04 -1.04
C VAL A 108 -24.14 0.96 0.46
N ILE A 109 -23.35 1.66 1.29
CA ILE A 109 -23.65 1.75 2.73
C ILE A 109 -24.81 2.73 2.97
N GLU A 110 -25.84 2.33 3.69
CA GLU A 110 -27.02 3.14 3.98
C GLU A 110 -27.16 3.40 5.48
N PRO A 111 -27.75 4.53 5.91
CA PRO A 111 -28.13 5.68 5.08
C PRO A 111 -26.94 6.59 4.72
N ALA A 112 -25.78 6.39 5.36
CA ALA A 112 -24.57 7.17 5.19
C ALA A 112 -23.36 6.37 5.71
N CYS A 113 -22.15 6.88 5.47
CA CYS A 113 -20.96 6.28 6.07
C CYS A 113 -21.01 6.34 7.61
N PRO A 114 -20.79 5.23 8.34
CA PRO A 114 -20.85 5.22 9.80
C PRO A 114 -19.77 6.08 10.45
N GLY A 115 -18.63 6.27 9.78
CA GLY A 115 -17.52 7.11 10.25
C GLY A 115 -17.81 8.59 10.10
N CYS A 116 -17.92 9.09 8.86
CA CYS A 116 -18.04 10.52 8.58
C CYS A 116 -19.47 11.04 8.39
N LEU A 117 -20.48 10.17 8.38
CA LEU A 117 -21.89 10.50 8.12
C LEU A 117 -22.18 11.18 6.77
N THR A 118 -21.20 11.22 5.86
CA THR A 118 -21.42 11.65 4.48
C THR A 118 -22.37 10.66 3.80
N GLN A 119 -23.38 11.19 3.12
CA GLN A 119 -24.31 10.40 2.31
C GLN A 119 -23.53 9.60 1.27
N SER A 120 -23.83 8.32 1.17
CA SER A 120 -23.12 7.42 0.27
C SER A 120 -23.51 7.70 -1.18
N GLU A 121 -22.53 7.73 -2.06
CA GLU A 121 -22.78 7.82 -3.50
C GLU A 121 -23.42 6.51 -4.00
N ILE A 122 -24.46 6.64 -4.81
CA ILE A 122 -25.20 5.50 -5.38
C ILE A 122 -24.36 4.83 -6.48
N ASP A 123 -23.60 5.63 -7.22
CA ASP A 123 -22.69 5.12 -8.22
C ASP A 123 -21.44 4.59 -7.51
N VAL A 124 -21.37 3.28 -7.29
CA VAL A 124 -20.22 2.57 -6.70
C VAL A 124 -19.71 1.51 -7.66
N THR A 125 -18.39 1.29 -7.67
CA THR A 125 -17.75 0.22 -8.43
C THR A 125 -17.34 -0.90 -7.50
N ALA A 126 -17.70 -2.13 -7.85
CA ALA A 126 -17.14 -3.32 -7.23
C ALA A 126 -15.70 -3.52 -7.69
N HIS A 127 -14.79 -3.67 -6.74
CA HIS A 127 -13.37 -3.89 -7.00
C HIS A 127 -12.89 -5.13 -6.27
N LEU A 128 -12.23 -6.03 -7.02
CA LEU A 128 -11.50 -7.16 -6.47
C LEU A 128 -10.03 -6.78 -6.32
N CYS A 129 -9.60 -6.45 -5.10
CA CYS A 129 -8.23 -6.04 -4.84
C CYS A 129 -7.35 -7.24 -4.49
N PHE A 130 -6.36 -7.55 -5.33
CA PHE A 130 -5.40 -8.61 -5.08
C PHE A 130 -4.30 -8.22 -4.09
N GLU A 131 -4.00 -6.92 -3.94
CA GLU A 131 -3.01 -6.42 -2.96
C GLU A 131 -3.45 -6.54 -1.50
N LEU A 132 -4.76 -6.71 -1.27
CA LEU A 132 -5.29 -6.89 0.08
C LEU A 132 -5.15 -8.33 0.59
N TRP A 133 -4.37 -9.19 -0.08
CA TRP A 133 -4.20 -10.58 0.32
C TRP A 133 -2.94 -11.26 -0.24
N LYS A 134 -2.36 -12.19 0.53
CA LYS A 134 -1.38 -13.18 0.06
C LYS A 134 -1.78 -14.59 0.55
N ASN A 135 -1.64 -15.59 -0.33
CA ASN A 135 -1.84 -17.05 -0.17
C ASN A 135 -3.27 -17.66 -0.36
N TYR A 136 -3.66 -17.97 -1.63
CA TYR A 136 -4.74 -18.87 -2.14
C TYR A 136 -6.17 -18.36 -2.50
N ILE A 137 -6.32 -17.53 -3.56
CA ILE A 137 -7.52 -17.12 -4.41
C ILE A 137 -8.95 -16.93 -3.76
N PRO A 138 -9.70 -15.79 -3.94
CA PRO A 138 -9.51 -14.60 -4.79
C PRO A 138 -9.65 -13.23 -4.06
N GLY A 139 -8.56 -12.47 -3.83
CA GLY A 139 -8.57 -11.04 -3.43
C GLY A 139 -9.51 -10.61 -2.28
N VAL A 140 -9.62 -9.30 -2.04
CA VAL A 140 -10.70 -8.73 -1.20
C VAL A 140 -11.62 -7.91 -2.09
N SER A 141 -12.87 -8.36 -2.21
CA SER A 141 -13.91 -7.63 -2.92
C SER A 141 -14.53 -6.56 -2.04
N TYR A 142 -14.63 -5.34 -2.55
CA TYR A 142 -15.36 -4.24 -1.91
C TYR A 142 -15.95 -3.29 -2.95
N ALA A 143 -17.05 -2.62 -2.59
CA ALA A 143 -17.64 -1.54 -3.38
C ALA A 143 -17.10 -0.18 -2.93
N THR A 144 -16.91 0.75 -3.86
CA THR A 144 -16.50 2.13 -3.53
C THR A 144 -16.84 3.12 -4.64
N ALA A 145 -17.01 4.39 -4.27
CA ALA A 145 -17.10 5.50 -5.22
C ALA A 145 -15.73 6.13 -5.55
N LEU A 146 -14.63 5.52 -5.09
CA LEU A 146 -13.30 6.01 -5.43
C LEU A 146 -12.99 5.82 -6.91
N ILE A 147 -12.24 6.78 -7.46
CA ILE A 147 -11.74 6.72 -8.84
C ILE A 147 -10.55 5.75 -8.91
N ASP A 148 -9.75 5.66 -7.86
CA ASP A 148 -8.57 4.79 -7.75
C ASP A 148 -8.65 3.95 -6.47
N CYS A 149 -8.24 2.68 -6.55
CA CYS A 149 -8.11 1.80 -5.39
C CYS A 149 -6.95 2.27 -4.49
N PRO A 150 -7.15 2.54 -3.18
CA PRO A 150 -6.04 3.01 -2.34
C PRO A 150 -5.04 1.91 -1.96
N PHE A 151 -5.30 0.66 -2.34
CA PHE A 151 -4.46 -0.49 -2.02
C PHE A 151 -3.61 -0.92 -3.23
N CYS A 152 -4.25 -1.18 -4.38
CA CYS A 152 -3.55 -1.57 -5.61
C CYS A 152 -3.43 -0.46 -6.67
N ASN A 153 -4.08 0.69 -6.45
CA ASN A 153 -4.03 1.85 -7.34
C ASN A 153 -4.56 1.60 -8.76
N SER A 154 -5.35 0.55 -8.96
CA SER A 154 -6.13 0.36 -10.18
C SER A 154 -7.19 1.46 -10.30
N VAL A 155 -7.34 2.01 -11.51
CA VAL A 155 -8.45 2.91 -11.85
C VAL A 155 -9.76 2.11 -11.80
N LEU A 156 -10.67 2.50 -10.90
CA LEU A 156 -11.97 1.86 -10.68
C LEU A 156 -13.07 2.48 -11.54
N LYS A 157 -12.99 3.80 -11.78
CA LYS A 157 -13.92 4.53 -12.64
C LYS A 157 -13.17 5.39 -13.63
N GLN A 158 -13.56 5.32 -14.89
CA GLN A 158 -13.21 6.37 -15.85
C GLN A 158 -14.04 7.61 -15.50
N GLY A 159 -13.46 8.52 -14.73
CA GLY A 159 -14.07 9.84 -14.52
C GLY A 159 -14.13 10.63 -15.83
N PRO A 160 -14.93 11.71 -15.91
CA PRO A 160 -14.81 12.65 -17.03
C PRO A 160 -13.35 13.09 -17.15
N PRO A 161 -12.83 13.31 -18.38
CA PRO A 161 -11.43 13.66 -18.59
C PRO A 161 -11.12 14.86 -17.71
N LYS A 162 -10.21 14.69 -16.74
CA LYS A 162 -9.81 15.75 -15.83
C LYS A 162 -9.19 16.87 -16.68
N THR A 163 -9.97 17.88 -17.05
CA THR A 163 -9.47 19.19 -17.47
C THR A 163 -8.90 19.88 -16.24
N THR A 164 -7.71 19.45 -15.83
CA THR A 164 -6.87 20.20 -14.90
C THR A 164 -5.73 20.77 -15.71
N THR A 165 -5.78 22.08 -15.94
CA THR A 165 -4.67 22.93 -16.37
C THR A 165 -3.64 23.11 -15.24
N HIS A 166 -3.26 22.01 -14.60
CA HIS A 166 -1.96 21.88 -13.95
C HIS A 166 -1.19 20.90 -14.80
N GLN A 167 -0.04 21.31 -15.35
CA GLN A 167 0.93 20.36 -15.89
C GLN A 167 1.25 19.36 -14.77
N SER A 168 0.58 18.21 -14.78
CA SER A 168 0.88 17.11 -13.88
C SER A 168 2.25 16.61 -14.25
N ILE A 169 3.20 16.73 -13.32
CA ILE A 169 4.50 16.11 -13.46
C ILE A 169 4.23 14.61 -13.57
N LYS A 170 4.47 14.04 -14.75
CA LYS A 170 4.35 12.61 -14.96
C LYS A 170 5.64 11.94 -14.50
N PHE A 171 5.54 10.86 -13.74
CA PHE A 171 6.67 10.04 -13.31
C PHE A 171 6.57 8.67 -13.94
N HIS A 172 7.72 8.04 -14.18
CA HIS A 172 7.72 6.63 -14.51
C HIS A 172 7.25 5.82 -13.31
N SER A 173 6.56 4.72 -13.58
CA SER A 173 6.26 3.72 -12.56
C SER A 173 7.55 3.06 -12.07
N CYS A 174 7.58 2.63 -10.81
CA CYS A 174 8.80 2.20 -10.13
C CYS A 174 8.61 0.91 -9.32
N PHE A 175 9.38 -0.11 -9.64
CA PHE A 175 9.55 -1.34 -8.87
C PHE A 175 10.61 -1.13 -7.78
N ILE A 176 10.34 -1.47 -6.52
CA ILE A 176 11.28 -1.29 -5.40
C ILE A 176 11.84 -2.66 -4.96
N SER A 177 13.12 -2.89 -5.25
CA SER A 177 13.86 -4.08 -4.80
C SER A 177 14.71 -3.75 -3.57
N TYR A 178 14.58 -4.55 -2.53
CA TYR A 178 15.23 -4.34 -1.23
C TYR A 178 15.35 -5.66 -0.47
N SER A 179 16.18 -5.70 0.57
CA SER A 179 16.18 -6.80 1.55
C SER A 179 15.10 -6.58 2.60
N SER A 180 14.39 -7.64 3.01
CA SER A 180 13.39 -7.60 4.08
C SER A 180 13.89 -7.01 5.41
N LYS A 181 15.21 -7.03 5.63
CA LYS A 181 15.86 -6.39 6.79
C LYS A 181 15.88 -4.86 6.74
N ASP A 182 15.71 -4.28 5.55
CA ASP A 182 15.71 -2.82 5.31
C ASP A 182 14.28 -2.26 5.16
N ARG A 183 13.27 -3.03 5.58
CA ARG A 183 11.84 -2.74 5.40
C ARG A 183 11.40 -1.40 5.97
N GLU A 184 12.00 -0.96 7.07
CA GLU A 184 11.68 0.35 7.66
C GLU A 184 11.92 1.49 6.67
N PHE A 185 13.10 1.50 6.05
CA PHE A 185 13.43 2.48 5.02
C PHE A 185 12.59 2.28 3.75
N ALA A 186 12.41 1.03 3.32
CA ALA A 186 11.65 0.70 2.11
C ALA A 186 10.19 1.20 2.21
N ASN A 187 9.54 1.03 3.36
CA ASN A 187 8.20 1.55 3.63
C ASN A 187 8.14 3.08 3.63
N ARG A 188 9.15 3.73 4.22
CA ARG A 188 9.24 5.19 4.24
C ARG A 188 9.34 5.76 2.82
N ILE A 189 10.30 5.29 2.03
CA ILE A 189 10.50 5.79 0.67
C ILE A 189 9.32 5.46 -0.24
N TYR A 190 8.70 4.29 -0.08
CA TYR A 190 7.46 3.94 -0.76
C TYR A 190 6.36 4.96 -0.47
N ALA A 191 6.07 5.23 0.81
CA ALA A 191 5.03 6.18 1.19
C ALA A 191 5.27 7.59 0.62
N ASP A 192 6.52 8.06 0.68
CA ASP A 192 6.89 9.39 0.21
C ASP A 192 6.88 9.50 -1.33
N LEU A 193 7.34 8.48 -2.07
CA LEU A 193 7.21 8.42 -3.53
C LEU A 193 5.75 8.43 -3.97
N ARG A 194 4.89 7.63 -3.31
CA ARG A 194 3.44 7.60 -3.56
C ARG A 194 2.79 8.96 -3.30
N LYS A 195 3.16 9.62 -2.19
CA LYS A 195 2.66 10.97 -1.85
C LYS A 195 3.00 12.01 -2.91
N GLN A 196 4.14 11.84 -3.59
CA GLN A 196 4.59 12.72 -4.68
C GLN A 196 4.02 12.34 -6.05
N GLY A 197 3.15 11.33 -6.12
CA GLY A 197 2.48 10.89 -7.35
C GLY A 197 3.29 9.92 -8.20
N VAL A 198 4.38 9.34 -7.67
CA VAL A 198 5.14 8.27 -8.34
C VAL A 198 4.41 6.95 -8.17
N PRO A 199 3.98 6.26 -9.24
CA PRO A 199 3.41 4.92 -9.12
C PRO A 199 4.50 3.93 -8.72
N CYS A 200 4.44 3.28 -7.57
CA CYS A 200 5.43 2.27 -7.19
C CYS A 200 4.83 1.07 -6.43
N TRP A 201 5.55 -0.06 -6.43
CA TRP A 201 5.24 -1.32 -5.74
C TRP A 201 6.53 -2.05 -5.32
N PHE A 202 6.41 -2.98 -4.36
CA PHE A 202 7.53 -3.76 -3.85
C PHE A 202 7.79 -5.02 -4.67
N ALA A 203 9.05 -5.46 -4.64
CA ALA A 203 9.46 -6.81 -4.96
C ALA A 203 8.73 -7.87 -4.12
N HIS A 204 8.41 -9.01 -4.74
CA HIS A 204 7.80 -10.15 -4.04
C HIS A 204 8.85 -10.81 -3.13
N GLU A 205 8.75 -10.62 -1.81
CA GLU A 205 9.72 -11.19 -0.86
C GLU A 205 9.48 -12.65 -0.45
N ASP A 206 8.36 -13.28 -0.85
CA ASP A 206 7.96 -14.58 -0.32
C ASP A 206 7.81 -15.64 -1.42
N LEU A 207 8.91 -16.26 -1.83
CA LEU A 207 8.88 -17.57 -2.50
C LEU A 207 9.55 -18.61 -1.61
N LYS A 208 8.81 -19.67 -1.26
CA LYS A 208 9.39 -20.82 -0.55
C LYS A 208 10.29 -21.59 -1.51
N ILE A 209 11.36 -22.16 -0.97
CA ILE A 209 12.22 -23.12 -1.67
C ILE A 209 11.33 -24.27 -2.20
N GLY A 210 11.20 -24.38 -3.52
CA GLY A 210 10.41 -25.42 -4.18
C GLY A 210 9.18 -24.95 -4.96
N ASP A 211 8.78 -23.68 -4.87
CA ASP A 211 7.69 -23.13 -5.69
C ASP A 211 8.14 -22.95 -7.15
N LYS A 212 7.27 -23.28 -8.12
CA LYS A 212 7.61 -23.24 -9.56
C LYS A 212 7.93 -21.80 -9.98
N PHE A 213 9.18 -21.63 -10.39
CA PHE A 213 10.02 -20.45 -10.10
C PHE A 213 10.10 -19.41 -11.23
N TRP A 214 9.34 -19.54 -12.33
CA TRP A 214 9.85 -19.04 -13.62
C TRP A 214 8.94 -18.14 -14.45
N GLY A 215 7.74 -17.75 -13.98
CA GLY A 215 6.79 -17.01 -14.82
C GLY A 215 6.44 -15.57 -14.40
N GLN A 216 6.53 -15.24 -13.11
CA GLN A 216 5.90 -14.01 -12.59
C GLN A 216 6.84 -12.81 -12.48
N ILE A 217 8.16 -13.02 -12.46
CA ILE A 217 9.14 -11.92 -12.43
C ILE A 217 9.26 -11.27 -13.82
N GLU A 218 9.18 -12.06 -14.89
CA GLU A 218 9.17 -11.54 -16.28
C GLU A 218 7.95 -10.63 -16.55
N GLU A 219 6.81 -10.85 -15.90
CA GLU A 219 5.62 -9.98 -16.05
C GLU A 219 5.69 -8.68 -15.21
N SER A 220 6.62 -8.60 -14.25
CA SER A 220 6.67 -7.55 -13.22
C SER A 220 7.60 -6.37 -13.57
N ILE A 221 8.47 -6.51 -14.56
CA ILE A 221 9.29 -5.41 -15.11
C ILE A 221 8.81 -5.20 -16.55
N LYS A 222 7.71 -4.47 -16.71
CA LYS A 222 7.25 -4.08 -18.05
C LYS A 222 8.19 -3.02 -18.61
N ALA A 223 8.33 -2.96 -19.93
CA ALA A 223 9.24 -2.07 -20.69
C ALA A 223 9.14 -0.55 -20.39
N ARG A 224 8.29 -0.09 -19.47
CA ARG A 224 8.12 1.32 -19.07
C ARG A 224 8.39 1.60 -17.59
N GLU A 225 8.71 0.56 -16.81
CA GLU A 225 8.85 0.60 -15.36
C GLU A 225 10.33 0.79 -14.99
N LYS A 226 10.63 1.68 -14.05
CA LYS A 226 11.96 1.84 -13.48
C LYS A 226 12.14 0.86 -12.32
N PHE A 227 13.37 0.45 -12.09
CA PHE A 227 13.76 -0.47 -11.02
C PHE A 227 14.59 0.30 -9.98
N LEU A 228 13.98 0.66 -8.86
CA LEU A 228 14.63 1.28 -7.70
C LEU A 228 15.25 0.20 -6.82
N LEU A 229 16.57 0.13 -6.83
CA LEU A 229 17.36 -0.84 -6.06
C LEU A 229 17.86 -0.21 -4.77
N ILE A 230 17.45 -0.75 -3.63
CA ILE A 230 17.92 -0.33 -2.31
C ILE A 230 19.13 -1.18 -1.93
N LEU A 231 20.31 -0.58 -1.95
CA LEU A 231 21.58 -1.21 -1.61
C LEU A 231 21.90 -1.05 -0.13
N SER A 232 22.16 -2.18 0.51
CA SER A 232 22.66 -2.31 1.87
C SER A 232 23.51 -3.58 1.94
N GLU A 233 24.21 -3.79 3.05
CA GLU A 233 24.90 -5.05 3.33
C GLU A 233 23.93 -6.25 3.20
N ASN A 234 22.70 -6.07 3.72
CA ASN A 234 21.65 -7.09 3.66
C ASN A 234 21.24 -7.41 2.22
N SER A 235 21.04 -6.38 1.39
CA SER A 235 20.62 -6.54 0.00
C SER A 235 21.74 -7.14 -0.87
N ILE A 236 23.00 -6.79 -0.60
CA ILE A 236 24.15 -7.37 -1.30
C ILE A 236 24.32 -8.86 -1.00
N SER A 237 24.01 -9.28 0.23
CA SER A 237 24.06 -10.69 0.64
C SER A 237 22.87 -11.53 0.19
N SER A 238 21.87 -10.91 -0.44
CA SER A 238 20.61 -11.56 -0.82
C SER A 238 20.68 -12.11 -2.26
N ALA A 239 20.69 -13.44 -2.38
CA ALA A 239 20.61 -14.12 -3.68
C ALA A 239 19.33 -13.75 -4.47
N TRP A 240 18.27 -13.37 -3.78
CA TRP A 240 17.03 -12.91 -4.42
C TRP A 240 17.21 -11.54 -5.07
N VAL A 241 17.79 -10.58 -4.34
CA VAL A 241 18.04 -9.23 -4.87
C VAL A 241 19.02 -9.30 -6.04
N GLU A 242 20.03 -10.17 -5.94
CA GLU A 242 20.96 -10.45 -7.05
C GLU A 242 20.20 -10.87 -8.32
N TYR A 243 19.32 -11.86 -8.22
CA TYR A 243 18.51 -12.33 -9.34
C TYR A 243 17.63 -11.22 -9.93
N GLU A 244 16.95 -10.42 -9.11
CA GLU A 244 16.11 -9.32 -9.59
C GLU A 244 16.93 -8.25 -10.34
N VAL A 245 18.14 -7.97 -9.86
CA VAL A 245 19.06 -7.04 -10.52
C VAL A 245 19.50 -7.58 -11.88
N GLU A 246 19.82 -8.87 -11.97
CA GLU A 246 20.18 -9.51 -13.25
C GLU A 246 19.04 -9.43 -14.26
N CYS A 247 17.80 -9.73 -13.85
CA CYS A 247 16.62 -9.58 -14.69
C CYS A 247 16.41 -8.14 -15.16
N ALA A 248 16.53 -7.16 -14.26
CA ALA A 248 16.35 -5.75 -14.61
C ALA A 248 17.42 -5.25 -15.60
N LEU A 249 18.68 -5.70 -15.46
CA LEU A 249 19.77 -5.37 -16.37
C LEU A 249 19.59 -6.02 -17.75
N GLU A 250 19.07 -7.24 -17.81
CA GLU A 250 18.79 -7.92 -19.07
C GLU A 250 17.64 -7.23 -19.82
N GLU A 251 16.55 -6.86 -19.12
CA GLU A 251 15.46 -6.10 -19.73
C GLU A 251 15.94 -4.74 -20.25
N GLU A 252 16.80 -4.05 -19.50
CA GLU A 252 17.40 -2.78 -19.95
C GLU A 252 18.21 -2.94 -21.24
N ARG A 253 18.95 -4.05 -21.36
CA ARG A 253 19.71 -4.40 -22.57
C ARG A 253 18.78 -4.69 -23.75
N ILE A 254 17.73 -5.49 -23.53
CA ILE A 254 16.72 -5.83 -24.55
C ILE A 254 16.00 -4.56 -25.01
N SER A 255 15.43 -3.78 -24.08
CA SER A 255 14.69 -2.53 -24.36
C SER A 255 15.56 -1.49 -25.08
N THR A 256 16.84 -1.36 -24.72
CA THR A 256 17.78 -0.49 -25.42
C THR A 256 18.00 -0.95 -26.87
N SER A 257 18.14 -2.26 -27.11
CA SER A 257 18.32 -2.80 -28.46
C SER A 257 17.11 -2.58 -29.37
N GLN A 258 15.89 -2.63 -28.81
CA GLN A 258 14.65 -2.49 -29.57
C GLN A 258 14.28 -1.03 -29.88
N THR A 259 14.59 -0.10 -28.98
CA THR A 259 14.21 1.31 -29.12
C THR A 259 15.31 2.20 -29.71
N GLY A 260 16.54 1.70 -29.84
CA GLY A 260 17.68 2.44 -30.41
C GLY A 260 18.22 3.56 -29.50
N GLY A 261 17.65 3.73 -28.31
CA GLY A 261 18.06 4.72 -27.30
C GLY A 261 18.34 4.04 -25.96
N LYS A 262 19.33 4.54 -25.22
CA LYS A 262 19.68 4.03 -23.89
C LYS A 262 18.51 4.26 -22.93
N GLN A 263 17.86 3.18 -22.50
CA GLN A 263 16.87 3.22 -21.44
C GLN A 263 17.60 3.11 -20.11
N ASN A 264 17.46 4.10 -19.23
CA ASN A 264 17.90 3.95 -17.83
C ASN A 264 16.75 3.28 -17.07
N ILE A 265 16.87 1.99 -16.77
CA ILE A 265 15.87 1.24 -16.01
C ILE A 265 16.27 1.14 -14.54
N VAL A 266 17.55 0.89 -14.24
CA VAL A 266 18.02 0.66 -12.86
C VAL A 266 18.46 1.96 -12.17
N PHE A 267 17.81 2.28 -11.05
CA PHE A 267 18.07 3.44 -10.18
C PHE A 267 18.55 2.96 -8.81
N PRO A 268 19.86 2.84 -8.57
CA PRO A 268 20.36 2.38 -7.28
C PRO A 268 20.43 3.51 -6.26
N ILE A 269 20.01 3.22 -5.03
CA ILE A 269 20.22 4.05 -3.84
C ILE A 269 20.89 3.23 -2.75
N ARG A 270 21.65 3.86 -1.85
CA ARG A 270 22.38 3.14 -0.79
C ARG A 270 22.03 3.60 0.62
N LEU A 271 21.97 2.65 1.55
CA LEU A 271 21.76 2.84 2.98
C LEU A 271 23.05 2.77 3.80
N ASP A 272 24.10 2.17 3.24
CA ASP A 272 25.41 2.05 3.84
C ASP A 272 26.52 2.11 2.77
N ASP A 273 27.77 1.86 3.18
CA ASP A 273 28.93 1.84 2.30
C ASP A 273 29.31 0.44 1.80
N SER A 274 28.53 -0.60 2.11
CA SER A 274 28.85 -2.00 1.76
C SER A 274 29.09 -2.20 0.26
N VAL A 275 28.34 -1.49 -0.60
CA VAL A 275 28.52 -1.52 -2.06
C VAL A 275 29.91 -1.05 -2.51
N GLN A 276 30.58 -0.20 -1.72
CA GLN A 276 31.90 0.33 -2.07
C GLN A 276 33.01 -0.71 -1.92
N SER A 277 32.87 -1.62 -0.96
CA SER A 277 33.85 -2.67 -0.66
C SER A 277 33.40 -4.06 -1.10
N SER A 278 32.18 -4.21 -1.61
CA SER A 278 31.64 -5.52 -2.00
C SER A 278 32.46 -6.18 -3.11
N GLU A 279 32.78 -7.46 -2.88
CA GLU A 279 33.40 -8.36 -3.87
C GLU A 279 32.37 -9.03 -4.78
N SER A 280 31.07 -8.90 -4.47
CA SER A 280 30.01 -9.42 -5.33
C SER A 280 30.07 -8.80 -6.73
N ALA A 281 30.02 -9.66 -7.75
CA ALA A 281 30.17 -9.26 -9.14
C ALA A 281 29.07 -8.26 -9.58
N TRP A 282 27.81 -8.54 -9.24
CA TRP A 282 26.69 -7.66 -9.59
C TRP A 282 26.75 -6.33 -8.83
N ALA A 283 27.09 -6.33 -7.55
CA ALA A 283 27.20 -5.10 -6.76
C ALA A 283 28.35 -4.22 -7.29
N ALA A 284 29.47 -4.85 -7.64
CA ALA A 284 30.59 -4.16 -8.26
C ALA A 284 30.25 -3.63 -9.67
N LEU A 285 29.40 -4.32 -10.43
CA LEU A 285 28.89 -3.84 -11.72
C LEU A 285 28.02 -2.60 -11.54
N ILE A 286 27.05 -2.63 -10.63
CA ILE A 286 26.18 -1.48 -10.31
C ILE A 286 27.03 -0.28 -9.88
N ARG A 287 28.00 -0.49 -8.99
CA ARG A 287 28.94 0.56 -8.55
C ARG A 287 29.70 1.23 -9.70
N ARG A 288 30.15 0.46 -10.69
CA ARG A 288 30.95 0.97 -11.81
C ARG A 288 30.11 1.61 -12.91
N THR A 289 28.86 1.17 -13.08
CA THR A 289 28.03 1.54 -14.22
C THR A 289 26.94 2.56 -13.89
N ARG A 290 26.62 2.76 -12.61
CA ARG A 290 25.52 3.62 -12.17
C ARG A 290 25.96 4.67 -11.17
N HIS A 291 25.32 5.84 -11.24
CA HIS A 291 25.37 6.80 -10.15
C HIS A 291 24.42 6.35 -9.04
N ILE A 292 24.95 6.12 -7.83
CA ILE A 292 24.17 5.64 -6.68
C ILE A 292 23.69 6.84 -5.85
N GLY A 293 22.38 6.92 -5.60
CA GLY A 293 21.79 7.92 -4.69
C GLY A 293 22.17 7.63 -3.23
N ASP A 294 22.56 8.64 -2.47
CA ASP A 294 23.00 8.47 -1.08
C ASP A 294 21.86 8.72 -0.08
N PHE A 295 21.46 7.66 0.62
CA PHE A 295 20.43 7.69 1.65
C PHE A 295 20.97 7.23 3.02
N ARG A 296 22.29 7.17 3.24
CA ARG A 296 22.89 6.71 4.52
C ARG A 296 22.39 7.42 5.77
N HIS A 297 21.97 8.68 5.62
CA HIS A 297 21.45 9.52 6.72
C HIS A 297 19.95 9.75 6.62
N TRP A 298 19.19 8.78 6.12
CA TRP A 298 17.74 8.88 5.89
C TRP A 298 16.92 9.14 7.16
N GLN A 299 17.44 8.83 8.35
CA GLN A 299 16.80 9.16 9.61
C GLN A 299 16.79 10.66 9.90
N ASN A 300 17.72 11.42 9.32
CA ASN A 300 17.72 12.88 9.39
C ASN A 300 16.83 13.45 8.28
N GLU A 301 15.76 14.15 8.69
CA GLU A 301 14.74 14.65 7.76
C GLU A 301 15.29 15.54 6.64
N VAL A 302 16.24 16.42 6.96
CA VAL A 302 16.82 17.36 5.97
C VAL A 302 17.62 16.61 4.91
N ASN A 303 18.46 15.66 5.34
CA ASN A 303 19.25 14.84 4.44
C ASN A 303 18.36 13.93 3.58
N TYR A 304 17.34 13.33 4.20
CA TYR A 304 16.36 12.50 3.52
C TYR A 304 15.62 13.26 2.43
N GLN A 305 15.02 14.41 2.75
CA GLN A 305 14.27 15.21 1.78
C GLN A 305 15.18 15.69 0.63
N LYS A 306 16.44 16.02 0.90
CA LYS A 306 17.41 16.38 -0.14
C LYS A 306 17.68 15.21 -1.10
N ALA A 307 17.85 14.00 -0.57
CA ALA A 307 18.07 12.79 -1.35
C ALA A 307 16.81 12.39 -2.15
N LEU A 308 15.63 12.44 -1.51
CA LEU A 308 14.34 12.16 -2.14
C LEU A 308 14.05 13.12 -3.30
N ASN A 309 14.27 14.43 -3.12
CA ASN A 309 14.09 15.41 -4.21
C ASN A 309 15.04 15.20 -5.38
N ARG A 310 16.21 14.59 -5.15
CA ARG A 310 17.10 14.17 -6.24
C ARG A 310 16.51 12.96 -6.97
N LEU A 311 16.12 11.92 -6.24
CA LEU A 311 15.50 10.73 -6.81
C LEU A 311 14.23 11.06 -7.63
N LEU A 312 13.36 11.93 -7.11
CA LEU A 312 12.16 12.36 -7.82
C LEU A 312 12.49 13.03 -9.15
N ARG A 313 13.54 13.87 -9.21
CA ARG A 313 13.96 14.48 -10.49
C ARG A 313 14.36 13.42 -11.50
N ASP A 314 15.09 12.40 -11.05
CA ASP A 314 15.59 11.32 -11.91
C ASP A 314 14.47 10.36 -12.36
N LEU A 315 13.33 10.33 -11.65
CA LEU A 315 12.16 9.51 -11.97
C LEU A 315 11.10 10.23 -12.84
N LYS A 316 11.25 11.53 -13.11
CA LYS A 316 10.32 12.27 -13.98
C LYS A 316 10.34 11.71 -15.39
N ILE A 317 9.17 11.66 -16.02
CA ILE A 317 9.05 11.45 -17.46
C ILE A 317 9.47 12.76 -18.12
N GLU A 318 10.47 12.70 -19.00
CA GLU A 318 10.89 13.82 -19.84
C GLU A 318 9.78 14.29 -20.79
#